data_AF-A0A507B250-F1
#
_entry.id   AF-A0A507B250-F1
#
_cell.length_a   1.000
_cell.length_b   1.000
_cell.length_c   1.000
_cell.angle_alpha   90.00
_cell.angle_beta   90.00
_cell.angle_gamma   90.00
#
_symmetry.space_group_name_H-M   'P 1'
#
loop_
_entity.id
_entity.type
_entity.pdbx_description
1 polymer ?
#
loop_
_entity_poly.entity_id
_entity_poly.type
_entity_poly.pdbx_seq_one_letter_code
_entity_poly.pdbx_strand_id
1 'polypeptide(L)'
;MFWRSEEGWVTYWGHSFKWTPDHMSSEQLEPLAFTYDVLASEALDRLDELCPPERPPSPEEQPSTPSEPRAQDASSSEKEKPKKPRLQRDYYELLKENAHRDEKLRELWDQVNTVPEWVDWEQIERGQKVFYRYAGAVVVAVSVKSPPL
;
A
#
# COMPACT_ATOMS: atom_id res chain seq x y z
N MET A 1 27.66 -14.58 -10.01
CA MET A 1 28.88 -14.30 -10.80
C MET A 1 28.45 -13.44 -11.97
N PHE A 2 28.88 -12.18 -12.01
CA PHE A 2 28.44 -11.22 -13.03
C PHE A 2 29.34 -11.34 -14.26
N TRP A 3 28.75 -11.68 -15.42
CA TRP A 3 29.43 -11.65 -16.71
C TRP A 3 28.71 -10.66 -17.60
N ARG A 4 29.44 -9.63 -18.04
CA ARG A 4 28.99 -8.69 -19.06
C ARG A 4 29.77 -9.00 -20.33
N SER A 5 29.07 -9.30 -21.42
CA SER A 5 29.73 -9.44 -22.73
C SER A 5 30.12 -8.06 -23.26
N GLU A 6 31.08 -7.99 -24.17
CA GLU A 6 31.42 -6.75 -24.89
C GLU A 6 30.21 -6.16 -25.64
N GLU A 7 29.25 -6.99 -26.04
CA GLU A 7 28.01 -6.59 -26.73
C GLU A 7 26.87 -6.10 -25.80
N GLY A 8 27.14 -5.96 -24.50
CA GLY A 8 26.16 -5.44 -23.52
C GLY A 8 25.14 -6.46 -23.00
N TRP A 9 25.31 -7.76 -23.22
CA TRP A 9 24.46 -8.79 -22.62
C TRP A 9 24.84 -9.05 -21.16
N VAL A 10 23.82 -9.28 -20.34
CA VAL A 10 23.94 -9.62 -18.92
C VAL A 10 23.18 -10.91 -18.66
N THR A 11 23.78 -11.83 -17.89
CA THR A 11 23.17 -13.10 -17.51
C THR A 11 22.87 -13.12 -16.01
N TYR A 12 21.61 -13.37 -15.65
CA TYR A 12 21.16 -13.46 -14.27
C TYR A 12 20.08 -14.54 -14.12
N TRP A 13 20.19 -15.37 -13.08
CA TRP A 13 19.27 -16.50 -12.80
C TRP A 13 18.93 -17.40 -14.01
N GLY A 14 19.93 -17.69 -14.86
CA GLY A 14 19.76 -18.55 -16.03
C GLY A 14 19.12 -17.85 -17.24
N HIS A 15 18.88 -16.54 -17.18
CA HIS A 15 18.37 -15.75 -18.29
C HIS A 15 19.38 -14.70 -18.74
N SER A 16 19.55 -14.54 -20.06
CA SER A 16 20.43 -13.55 -20.66
C SER A 16 19.59 -12.51 -21.41
N PHE A 17 19.84 -11.23 -21.13
CA PHE A 17 19.16 -10.12 -21.77
C PHE A 17 20.14 -9.01 -22.11
N LYS A 18 19.80 -8.19 -23.11
CA LYS A 18 20.63 -7.06 -23.54
C LYS A 18 20.39 -5.87 -22.63
N TRP A 19 21.46 -5.37 -22.01
CA TRP A 19 21.41 -4.15 -21.22
C TRP A 19 21.31 -2.94 -22.15
N THR A 20 20.20 -2.20 -22.07
CA THR A 20 19.99 -0.96 -22.83
C THR A 20 20.38 0.26 -21.99
N PRO A 21 20.56 1.44 -22.60
CA PRO A 21 20.79 2.70 -21.86
C PRO A 21 19.68 3.03 -20.84
N ASP A 22 18.46 2.51 -21.04
CA ASP A 22 17.33 2.72 -20.12
C ASP A 22 17.39 1.83 -18.86
N HIS A 23 18.27 0.83 -18.83
CA HIS A 23 18.46 -0.02 -17.66
C HIS A 23 19.37 0.69 -16.64
N MET A 24 18.81 1.01 -15.47
CA MET A 24 19.53 1.62 -14.35
C MET A 24 20.57 0.66 -13.75
N SER A 25 21.79 1.16 -13.50
CA SER A 25 22.85 0.40 -12.86
C SER A 25 22.52 0.08 -11.39
N SER A 26 23.23 -0.90 -10.81
CA SER A 26 23.06 -1.24 -9.39
C SER A 26 23.32 -0.03 -8.48
N GLU A 27 24.34 0.76 -8.76
CA GLU A 27 24.69 1.97 -8.00
C GLU A 27 23.59 3.05 -8.10
N GLN A 28 22.85 3.09 -9.22
CA GLN A 28 21.70 3.97 -9.40
C GLN A 28 20.44 3.47 -8.69
N LEU A 29 20.27 2.16 -8.54
CA LEU A 29 19.11 1.54 -7.90
C LEU A 29 19.21 1.52 -6.36
N GLU A 30 20.40 1.26 -5.80
CA GLU A 30 20.65 1.25 -4.36
C GLU A 30 20.03 2.44 -3.61
N PRO A 31 20.24 3.71 -4.02
CA PRO A 31 19.63 4.84 -3.32
C PRO A 31 18.11 4.87 -3.41
N LEU A 32 17.50 4.35 -4.48
CA LEU A 32 16.03 4.38 -4.66
C LEU A 32 15.31 3.53 -3.61
N ALA A 33 15.96 2.50 -3.06
CA ALA A 33 15.42 1.70 -1.96
C ALA A 33 15.18 2.53 -0.68
N PHE A 34 15.84 3.68 -0.54
CA PHE A 34 15.72 4.60 0.58
C PHE A 34 14.96 5.88 0.23
N THR A 35 14.35 5.93 -0.95
CA THR A 35 13.47 7.03 -1.36
C THR A 35 12.01 6.67 -1.14
N TYR A 36 11.19 7.70 -0.90
CA TYR A 36 9.75 7.57 -0.74
C TYR A 36 9.06 8.81 -1.30
N ASP A 37 7.73 8.77 -1.39
CA ASP A 37 6.93 9.91 -1.77
C ASP A 37 6.80 10.88 -0.58
N VAL A 38 7.61 11.93 -0.60
CA VAL A 38 7.65 12.95 0.46
C VAL A 38 6.31 13.69 0.54
N LEU A 39 5.67 13.98 -0.59
CA LEU A 39 4.40 14.70 -0.62
C LEU A 39 3.27 13.84 -0.04
N ALA A 40 3.23 12.55 -0.36
CA ALA A 40 2.28 11.63 0.23
C ALA A 40 2.49 11.45 1.74
N SER A 41 3.75 11.39 2.20
CA SER A 41 4.06 11.34 3.63
C SER A 41 3.60 12.61 4.37
N GLU A 42 3.90 13.80 3.83
CA GLU A 42 3.44 15.07 4.41
C GLU A 42 1.91 15.18 4.42
N ALA A 43 1.24 14.72 3.36
CA ALA A 43 -0.21 14.68 3.27
C ALA A 43 -0.83 13.75 4.33
N LEU A 44 -0.21 12.60 4.60
CA LEU A 44 -0.66 11.70 5.66
C LEU A 44 -0.58 12.36 7.04
N ASP A 45 0.50 13.08 7.34
CA ASP A 45 0.63 13.84 8.59
C ASP A 45 -0.52 14.85 8.75
N ARG A 46 -0.90 15.57 7.68
CA ARG A 46 -2.05 16.49 7.69
C ARG A 46 -3.38 15.78 7.89
N LEU A 47 -3.58 14.64 7.26
CA LEU A 47 -4.80 13.86 7.46
C LEU A 47 -4.87 13.35 8.91
N ASP A 48 -3.74 12.98 9.51
CA ASP A 48 -3.65 12.49 10.89
C ASP A 48 -4.01 13.60 11.89
N GLU A 49 -3.68 14.85 11.61
CA GLU A 49 -4.15 15.99 12.41
C GLU A 49 -5.68 16.17 12.33
N LEU A 50 -6.27 15.97 11.13
CA LEU A 50 -7.71 16.11 10.91
C LEU A 50 -8.52 14.95 11.50
N CYS A 51 -7.96 13.75 11.50
CA CYS A 51 -8.59 12.54 12.05
C CYS A 51 -7.54 11.71 12.79
N PRO A 52 -7.24 12.03 14.06
CA PRO A 52 -6.21 11.35 14.82
C PRO A 52 -6.46 9.84 14.85
N PRO A 53 -5.42 9.02 14.64
CA PRO A 53 -5.57 7.57 14.74
C PRO A 53 -6.06 7.20 16.16
N GLU A 54 -6.97 6.23 16.25
CA GLU A 54 -7.39 5.71 17.55
C GLU A 54 -6.15 5.26 18.33
N ARG A 55 -5.95 5.83 19.52
CA ARG A 55 -4.85 5.43 20.39
C ARG A 55 -5.00 3.91 20.65
N PRO A 56 -3.95 3.09 20.44
CA PRO A 56 -4.02 1.70 20.87
C PRO A 56 -4.38 1.67 22.36
N PRO A 57 -5.23 0.73 22.81
CA PRO A 57 -5.60 0.67 24.22
C PRO A 57 -4.34 0.58 25.06
N SER A 58 -4.19 1.52 26.01
CA SER A 58 -3.10 1.48 26.97
C SER A 58 -3.17 0.15 27.73
N PRO A 59 -2.03 -0.55 27.97
CA PRO A 59 -2.02 -1.74 28.82
C PRO A 59 -2.56 -1.48 30.24
N GLU A 60 -2.66 -0.22 30.66
CA GLU A 60 -3.07 0.18 32.02
C GLU A 60 -4.59 0.19 32.28
N GLU A 61 -5.43 -0.02 31.26
CA GLU A 61 -6.89 -0.22 31.45
C GLU A 61 -7.28 -1.71 31.39
N GLN A 62 -6.41 -2.60 31.87
CA GLN A 62 -6.86 -3.94 32.24
C GLN A 62 -7.72 -3.83 33.50
N PRO A 63 -9.02 -4.22 33.47
CA PRO A 63 -9.75 -4.42 34.71
C PRO A 63 -9.00 -5.50 35.49
N SER A 64 -8.50 -5.13 36.66
CA SER A 64 -7.94 -6.03 37.65
C SER A 64 -8.82 -7.27 37.73
N THR A 65 -8.29 -8.43 37.36
CA THR A 65 -9.00 -9.70 37.54
C THR A 65 -9.35 -9.85 39.01
N PRO A 66 -10.63 -9.89 39.42
CA PRO A 66 -10.98 -10.40 40.72
C PRO A 66 -10.97 -11.92 40.61
N SER A 67 -10.20 -12.53 41.50
CA SER A 67 -10.19 -13.94 41.86
C SER A 67 -11.59 -14.56 41.95
N GLU A 68 -11.66 -15.87 41.70
CA GLU A 68 -12.79 -16.81 41.78
C GLU A 68 -14.04 -16.39 42.60
N PRO A 69 -15.28 -16.78 42.18
CA PRO A 69 -16.47 -16.45 42.95
C PRO A 69 -16.69 -17.44 44.09
N ARG A 70 -16.62 -16.95 45.33
CA ARG A 70 -17.44 -17.46 46.44
C ARG A 70 -18.70 -16.59 46.54
N ALA A 71 -19.81 -17.19 46.13
CA ALA A 71 -21.21 -16.97 46.54
C ALA A 71 -21.69 -15.53 46.89
N GLN A 72 -22.74 -15.15 46.14
CA GLN A 72 -23.95 -14.42 46.55
C GLN A 72 -24.04 -12.89 46.38
N ASP A 73 -25.08 -12.54 45.63
CA ASP A 73 -26.03 -11.43 45.81
C ASP A 73 -25.51 -9.99 45.80
N ALA A 74 -25.74 -9.30 44.69
CA ALA A 74 -26.70 -8.20 44.62
C ALA A 74 -26.67 -7.51 43.25
N SER A 75 -27.86 -7.16 42.78
CA SER A 75 -28.17 -6.42 41.57
C SER A 75 -27.39 -5.11 41.41
N SER A 76 -26.72 -4.95 40.28
CA SER A 76 -26.64 -3.68 39.55
C SER A 76 -26.38 -3.94 38.08
N SER A 77 -27.42 -3.81 37.27
CA SER A 77 -27.38 -3.86 35.81
C SER A 77 -26.61 -2.64 35.30
N GLU A 78 -25.30 -2.78 35.13
CA GLU A 78 -24.51 -1.84 34.35
C GLU A 78 -24.67 -2.18 32.88
N LYS A 79 -25.29 -1.26 32.15
CA LYS A 79 -25.48 -1.32 30.70
C LYS A 79 -24.13 -1.49 30.02
N GLU A 80 -23.88 -2.66 29.44
CA GLU A 80 -22.82 -2.84 28.46
C GLU A 80 -22.97 -1.77 27.37
N LYS A 81 -22.04 -0.81 27.34
CA LYS A 81 -21.98 0.16 26.23
C LYS A 81 -21.63 -0.65 24.97
N PRO A 82 -22.39 -0.49 23.87
CA PRO A 82 -22.09 -1.20 22.63
C PRO A 82 -20.69 -0.80 22.17
N LYS A 83 -19.82 -1.80 21.93
CA LYS A 83 -18.52 -1.58 21.28
C LYS A 83 -18.79 -0.92 19.95
N LYS A 84 -18.48 0.38 19.82
CA LYS A 84 -18.60 1.08 18.55
C LYS A 84 -17.76 0.30 17.53
N PRO A 85 -18.29 0.00 16.33
CA PRO A 85 -17.48 -0.59 15.29
C PRO A 85 -16.31 0.34 15.02
N ARG A 86 -15.09 -0.20 14.97
CA ARG A 86 -13.90 0.52 14.53
C ARG A 86 -14.20 1.03 13.12
N LEU A 87 -14.51 2.31 12.98
CA LEU A 87 -14.63 2.93 11.68
C LEU A 87 -13.20 2.95 11.13
N GLN A 88 -12.91 2.04 10.20
CA GLN A 88 -11.67 2.13 9.42
C GLN A 88 -11.67 3.50 8.77
N ARG A 89 -10.62 4.28 9.07
CA ARG A 89 -10.45 5.62 8.53
C ARG A 89 -10.30 5.53 7.03
N ASP A 90 -11.29 6.02 6.30
CA ASP A 90 -11.22 6.08 4.84
C ASP A 90 -10.36 7.29 4.43
N TYR A 91 -9.08 7.03 4.16
CA TYR A 91 -8.13 8.05 3.73
C TYR A 91 -8.51 8.69 2.40
N TYR A 92 -9.18 7.95 1.50
CA TYR A 92 -9.59 8.50 0.21
C TYR A 92 -10.71 9.52 0.39
N GLU A 93 -11.73 9.18 1.17
CA GLU A 93 -12.83 10.12 1.48
C GLU A 93 -12.29 11.36 2.20
N LEU A 94 -11.42 11.17 3.20
CA LEU A 94 -10.80 12.29 3.92
C LEU A 94 -9.96 13.19 3.00
N LEU A 95 -9.15 12.60 2.11
CA LEU A 95 -8.36 13.36 1.15
C LEU A 95 -9.27 14.13 0.20
N LYS A 96 -10.27 13.48 -0.39
CA LYS A 96 -11.21 14.10 -1.32
C LYS A 96 -11.97 15.26 -0.69
N GLU A 97 -12.41 15.12 0.56
CA GLU A 97 -13.14 16.16 1.28
C GLU A 97 -12.24 17.33 1.71
N ASN A 98 -10.97 17.08 2.01
CA ASN A 98 -10.06 18.09 2.56
C ASN A 98 -9.03 18.60 1.54
N ALA A 99 -9.01 18.07 0.32
CA ALA A 99 -8.10 18.49 -0.76
C ALA A 99 -8.20 19.98 -1.08
N HIS A 100 -9.37 20.61 -0.89
CA HIS A 100 -9.52 22.05 -1.12
C HIS A 100 -9.17 22.93 0.09
N ARG A 101 -8.96 22.32 1.27
CA ARG A 101 -8.77 23.03 2.55
C ARG A 101 -7.31 23.16 2.95
N ASP A 102 -6.48 22.19 2.59
CA ASP A 102 -5.05 22.18 2.87
C ASP A 102 -4.25 22.21 1.56
N GLU A 103 -3.17 23.00 1.52
CA GLU A 103 -2.34 23.18 0.34
C GLU A 103 -1.62 21.89 -0.09
N LYS A 104 -1.12 21.10 0.86
CA LYS A 104 -0.41 19.85 0.58
C LYS A 104 -1.36 18.75 0.13
N LEU A 105 -2.54 18.69 0.72
CA LEU A 105 -3.59 17.78 0.26
C LEU A 105 -4.05 18.13 -1.15
N ARG A 106 -4.14 19.43 -1.48
CA ARG A 106 -4.44 19.90 -2.83
C ARG A 106 -3.37 19.50 -3.82
N GLU A 107 -2.11 19.75 -3.48
CA GLU A 107 -0.96 19.43 -4.35
C GLU A 107 -0.93 17.93 -4.67
N LEU A 108 -1.09 17.07 -3.66
CA LEU A 108 -1.16 15.62 -3.86
C LEU A 108 -2.35 15.24 -4.73
N TRP A 109 -3.52 15.82 -4.46
CA TRP A 109 -4.74 15.55 -5.21
C TRP A 109 -4.58 15.90 -6.70
N ASP A 110 -4.00 17.06 -6.99
CA ASP A 110 -3.76 17.53 -8.35
C ASP A 110 -2.75 16.62 -9.07
N GLN A 111 -1.63 16.26 -8.43
CA GLN A 111 -0.63 15.38 -9.03
C GLN A 111 -1.20 13.99 -9.35
N VAL A 112 -2.00 13.40 -8.45
CA VAL A 112 -2.59 12.06 -8.64
C VAL A 112 -3.69 12.05 -9.70
N ASN A 113 -4.47 13.13 -9.82
CA ASN A 113 -5.58 13.20 -10.78
C ASN A 113 -5.20 13.83 -12.12
N THR A 114 -3.98 14.33 -12.28
CA THR A 114 -3.49 14.85 -13.56
C THR A 114 -3.05 13.70 -14.46
N VAL A 115 -3.67 13.60 -15.63
CA VAL A 115 -3.26 12.63 -16.66
C VAL A 115 -2.01 13.17 -17.38
N PRO A 116 -0.88 12.44 -17.38
CA PRO A 116 0.32 12.88 -18.09
C PRO A 116 0.11 12.97 -19.61
N GLU A 117 0.79 13.90 -20.27
CA GLU A 117 0.65 14.16 -21.72
C GLU A 117 1.04 12.96 -22.59
N TRP A 118 1.92 12.09 -22.10
CA TRP A 118 2.37 10.89 -22.82
C TRP A 118 1.35 9.75 -22.79
N VAL A 119 0.22 9.89 -22.08
CA VAL A 119 -0.82 8.86 -22.00
C VAL A 119 -1.60 8.77 -23.30
N ASP A 120 -1.46 7.63 -23.97
CA ASP A 120 -2.27 7.25 -25.13
C ASP A 120 -3.42 6.31 -24.71
N TRP A 121 -4.65 6.83 -24.73
CA TRP A 121 -5.85 6.08 -24.34
C TRP A 121 -6.17 4.90 -25.26
N GLU A 122 -5.84 4.98 -26.56
CA GLU A 122 -6.03 3.86 -27.48
C GLU A 122 -5.04 2.73 -27.15
N GLN A 123 -3.80 3.08 -26.80
CA GLN A 123 -2.81 2.11 -26.33
C GLN A 123 -3.23 1.45 -25.01
N ILE A 124 -3.79 2.22 -24.07
CA ILE A 124 -4.30 1.68 -22.79
C ILE A 124 -5.49 0.72 -23.04
N GLU A 125 -6.46 1.11 -23.87
CA GLU A 125 -7.61 0.25 -24.20
C GLU A 125 -7.15 -1.07 -24.84
N ARG A 126 -6.19 -0.99 -25.77
CA ARG A 126 -5.58 -2.18 -26.39
C ARG A 126 -4.89 -3.06 -25.35
N GLY A 127 -4.15 -2.47 -24.41
CA GLY A 127 -3.50 -3.18 -23.31
C GLY A 127 -4.50 -3.89 -22.41
N GLN A 128 -5.60 -3.24 -22.04
CA GLN A 128 -6.69 -3.84 -21.26
C GLN A 128 -7.32 -5.03 -21.98
N LYS A 129 -7.61 -4.92 -23.28
CA LYS A 129 -8.14 -6.04 -24.08
C LYS A 129 -7.21 -7.26 -24.08
N VAL A 130 -5.89 -7.03 -24.18
CA VAL A 130 -4.89 -8.10 -24.09
C VAL A 130 -4.88 -8.71 -22.68
N PHE A 131 -4.83 -7.88 -21.64
CA PHE A 131 -4.87 -8.37 -20.26
C PHE A 131 -6.11 -9.21 -20.00
N TYR A 132 -7.33 -8.72 -20.27
CA TYR A 132 -8.56 -9.48 -20.04
C TYR A 132 -8.64 -10.78 -20.84
N ARG A 133 -8.09 -10.81 -22.05
CA ARG A 133 -8.06 -12.02 -22.88
C ARG A 133 -7.15 -13.10 -22.29
N TYR A 134 -6.04 -12.72 -21.66
CA TYR A 134 -5.01 -13.67 -21.22
C TYR A 134 -4.85 -13.76 -19.69
N ALA A 135 -5.53 -12.92 -18.90
CA ALA A 135 -5.41 -12.86 -17.45
C ALA A 135 -5.63 -14.23 -16.79
N GLY A 136 -6.63 -14.99 -17.26
CA GLY A 136 -6.87 -16.35 -16.76
C GLY A 136 -5.68 -17.28 -16.97
N ALA A 137 -5.07 -17.25 -18.16
CA ALA A 137 -3.88 -18.06 -18.45
C ALA A 137 -2.66 -17.63 -17.63
N VAL A 138 -2.46 -16.31 -17.45
CA VAL A 138 -1.38 -15.75 -16.63
C VAL A 138 -1.55 -16.13 -15.15
N VAL A 139 -2.74 -15.94 -14.58
CA VAL A 139 -3.02 -16.28 -13.17
C VAL A 139 -2.82 -17.77 -12.92
N VAL A 140 -3.30 -18.63 -13.83
CA VAL A 140 -3.10 -20.09 -13.72
C VAL A 140 -1.61 -20.44 -13.82
N ALA A 141 -0.87 -19.86 -14.78
CA ALA A 141 0.56 -20.13 -14.95
C ALA A 141 1.39 -19.77 -13.70
N VAL A 142 1.04 -18.68 -13.00
CA VAL A 142 1.73 -18.28 -11.75
C VAL A 142 1.27 -19.12 -10.54
N SER A 143 0.04 -19.62 -10.55
CA SER A 143 -0.53 -20.38 -9.42
C SER A 143 -0.13 -21.86 -9.42
N VAL A 144 0.19 -22.43 -10.59
CA VAL A 144 0.66 -23.82 -10.68
C VAL A 144 2.11 -23.86 -10.23
N LYS A 145 2.36 -24.42 -9.03
CA LYS A 145 3.70 -24.72 -8.54
C LYS A 145 4.44 -25.55 -9.59
N SER A 146 5.64 -25.10 -9.98
CA SER A 146 6.56 -25.90 -10.77
C SER A 146 6.75 -27.28 -10.11
N PRO A 147 6.70 -28.38 -10.89
CA PRO A 147 6.96 -29.70 -10.33
C PRO A 147 8.38 -29.76 -9.73
N PRO A 148 8.59 -30.54 -8.65
CA PRO A 148 9.93 -30.71 -8.09
C PRO A 148 10.86 -31.36 -9.13
N LEU A 149 12.08 -30.84 -9.19
CA LEU A 149 13.20 -31.34 -10.03
C LEU A 149 13.64 -32.74 -9.60
#